data_AF-A0A183B9A3-F1
#
_entry.id   AF-A0A183B9A3-F1
#
_cell.length_a   1.000
_cell.length_b   1.000
_cell.length_c   1.000
_cell.angle_alpha   90.00
_cell.angle_beta   90.00
_cell.angle_gamma   90.00
#
_symmetry.space_group_name_H-M   'P 1'
#
loop_
_entity.id
_entity.type
_entity.pdbx_description
1 polymer ?
#
loop_
_entity_poly.entity_id
_entity_poly.type
_entity_poly.pdbx_seq_one_letter_code
_entity_poly.pdbx_strand_id
1 'polypeptide(L)'
;MESCNLENLNIHANAREFKDYLERFEIWCNTRKGPDGERKTVYFLTVIGKDAYSLLKDLAFPDSHISLSYESLNSLLLKYLQPANFEATERAKFHSLTRGGSQPERDFILQLQMEASRFNFGDQLQTQLCDRLIAGINCPELQQKLLLMHDSTF
;
A
#
# COMPACT_ATOMS: atom_id res chain seq x y z
N MET A 1 -5.55 11.13 29.99
CA MET A 1 -5.33 11.23 28.53
C MET A 1 -5.94 9.97 27.94
N GLU A 2 -7.07 10.07 27.23
CA GLU A 2 -7.66 8.88 26.61
C GLU A 2 -6.70 8.32 25.56
N SER A 3 -6.35 7.05 25.67
CA SER A 3 -5.34 6.40 24.85
C SER A 3 -5.79 6.27 23.40
N CYS A 4 -4.94 6.71 22.48
CA CYS A 4 -5.04 6.35 21.07
C CYS A 4 -4.86 4.83 20.95
N ASN A 5 -5.87 4.10 20.46
CA ASN A 5 -5.82 2.65 20.28
C ASN A 5 -5.39 2.29 18.85
N LEU A 6 -4.31 2.90 18.38
CA LEU A 6 -3.65 2.52 17.14
C LEU A 6 -2.60 1.44 17.46
N GLU A 7 -2.63 0.36 16.69
CA GLU A 7 -1.58 -0.67 16.73
C GLU A 7 -0.27 -0.08 16.22
N ASN A 8 0.88 -0.51 16.76
CA ASN A 8 2.19 -0.04 16.30
C ASN A 8 2.40 -0.27 14.80
N LEU A 9 3.11 0.63 14.15
CA LEU A 9 3.49 0.46 12.75
C LEU A 9 4.50 -0.69 12.62
N ASN A 10 4.17 -1.67 11.78
CA ASN A 10 5.11 -2.70 11.36
C ASN A 10 6.15 -2.11 10.41
N ILE A 11 7.44 -2.11 10.78
CA ILE A 11 8.53 -1.58 9.93
C ILE A 11 8.82 -2.45 8.69
N HIS A 12 8.29 -3.68 8.64
CA HIS A 12 8.33 -4.56 7.48
C HIS A 12 7.04 -4.47 6.64
N ALA A 13 6.13 -3.57 6.99
CA ALA A 13 4.94 -3.29 6.20
C ALA A 13 5.33 -2.84 4.79
N ASN A 14 4.47 -3.15 3.83
CA ASN A 14 4.58 -2.54 2.51
C ASN A 14 3.99 -1.11 2.53
N ALA A 15 4.23 -0.36 1.44
CA ALA A 15 3.78 1.03 1.34
C ALA A 15 2.26 1.22 1.51
N ARG A 16 1.44 0.23 1.12
CA ARG A 16 -0.01 0.28 1.29
C ARG A 16 -0.39 0.17 2.75
N GLU A 17 0.13 -0.84 3.46
CA GLU A 17 -0.11 -1.03 4.89
C GLU A 17 0.34 0.20 5.71
N PHE A 18 1.43 0.85 5.31
CA PHE A 18 1.84 2.12 5.92
C PHE A 18 0.84 3.25 5.65
N LYS A 19 0.36 3.39 4.41
CA LYS A 19 -0.69 4.38 4.07
C LYS A 19 -1.98 4.12 4.87
N ASP A 20 -2.39 2.87 5.02
CA ASP A 20 -3.56 2.48 5.82
C ASP A 20 -3.36 2.84 7.30
N TYR A 21 -2.14 2.72 7.84
CA TYR A 21 -1.79 3.20 9.17
C TYR A 21 -1.89 4.73 9.27
N LEU A 22 -1.34 5.48 8.32
CA LEU A 22 -1.41 6.94 8.28
C LEU A 22 -2.87 7.42 8.21
N GLU A 23 -3.69 6.81 7.36
CA GLU A 23 -5.11 7.15 7.23
C GLU A 23 -5.86 6.95 8.57
N ARG A 24 -5.63 5.83 9.26
CA ARG A 24 -6.21 5.60 10.60
C ARG A 24 -5.75 6.65 11.61
N PHE A 25 -4.49 7.06 11.56
CA PHE A 25 -3.96 8.14 12.41
C PHE A 25 -4.62 9.49 12.09
N GLU A 26 -4.81 9.82 10.81
CA GLU A 26 -5.53 11.04 10.39
C GLU A 26 -6.99 11.05 10.84
N ILE A 27 -7.70 9.92 10.69
CA ILE A 27 -9.08 9.76 11.18
C ILE A 27 -9.12 10.00 12.70
N TRP A 28 -8.17 9.41 13.45
CA TRP A 28 -8.07 9.63 14.89
C TRP A 28 -7.84 11.11 15.23
N CYS A 29 -6.95 11.81 14.52
CA CYS A 29 -6.73 13.24 14.69
C CYS A 29 -8.02 14.05 14.41
N ASN A 30 -8.73 13.76 13.33
CA ASN A 30 -9.89 14.53 12.90
C ASN A 30 -11.10 14.37 13.84
N THR A 31 -11.31 13.17 14.40
CA THR A 31 -12.46 12.90 15.29
C THR A 31 -12.43 13.67 16.62
N ARG A 32 -11.25 14.14 17.07
CA ARG A 32 -11.06 14.68 18.43
C ARG A 32 -10.81 16.19 18.50
N LYS A 33 -10.99 16.97 17.41
CA LYS A 33 -10.32 18.28 17.25
C LYS A 33 -8.83 18.12 17.58
N GLY A 34 -8.23 17.13 16.94
CA GLY A 34 -6.96 16.57 17.34
C GLY A 34 -5.78 17.53 17.18
N PRO A 35 -4.57 17.00 17.39
CA PRO A 35 -3.37 17.81 17.36
C PRO A 35 -3.12 18.37 15.95
N ASP A 36 -2.79 19.66 15.90
CA ASP A 36 -2.35 20.38 14.71
C ASP A 36 -0.86 20.75 14.80
N GLY A 37 -0.24 21.03 13.66
CA GLY A 37 1.16 21.47 13.57
C GLY A 37 2.12 20.55 14.35
N GLU A 38 2.93 21.16 15.21
CA GLU A 38 3.93 20.46 16.03
C GLU A 38 3.33 19.41 16.96
N ARG A 39 2.12 19.64 17.48
CA ARG A 39 1.46 18.66 18.35
C ARG A 39 1.23 17.37 17.57
N LYS A 40 0.89 17.45 16.28
CA LYS A 40 0.62 16.27 15.44
C LYS A 40 1.86 15.40 15.32
N THR A 41 3.04 16.01 15.13
CA THR A 41 4.34 15.31 15.15
C THR A 41 4.55 14.57 16.47
N VAL A 42 4.36 15.24 17.60
CA VAL A 42 4.59 14.63 18.93
C VAL A 42 3.65 13.45 19.17
N TYR A 43 2.37 13.59 18.83
CA TYR A 43 1.42 12.49 18.93
C TYR A 43 1.80 11.33 18.02
N PHE A 44 2.14 11.60 16.76
CA PHE A 44 2.58 10.58 15.82
C PHE A 44 3.76 9.77 16.36
N LEU A 45 4.82 10.44 16.83
CA LEU A 45 5.99 9.80 17.42
C LEU A 45 5.68 8.99 18.69
N THR A 46 4.63 9.35 19.42
CA THR A 46 4.19 8.64 20.63
C THR A 46 3.44 7.36 20.28
N VAL A 47 2.64 7.36 19.21
CA VAL A 47 1.74 6.24 18.86
C VAL A 47 2.32 5.30 17.79
N ILE A 48 3.35 5.72 17.05
CA ILE A 48 3.92 4.92 15.95
C ILE A 48 4.57 3.61 16.40
N GLY A 49 4.89 3.49 17.68
CA GLY A 49 5.53 2.32 18.26
C GLY A 49 7.05 2.37 18.23
N LYS A 50 7.66 1.51 19.06
CA LYS A 50 9.10 1.53 19.35
C LYS A 50 9.99 1.35 18.12
N ASP A 51 9.65 0.41 17.26
CA ASP A 51 10.52 0.02 16.14
C ASP A 51 10.51 1.09 15.05
N ALA A 52 9.33 1.61 14.71
CA ALA A 52 9.19 2.71 13.76
C ALA A 52 9.78 4.02 14.29
N TYR A 53 9.66 4.29 15.59
CA TYR A 53 10.33 5.42 16.23
C TYR A 53 11.86 5.32 16.13
N SER A 54 12.41 4.13 16.36
CA SER A 54 13.87 3.89 16.26
C SER A 54 14.35 4.08 14.82
N LEU A 55 13.61 3.53 13.86
CA LEU A 55 13.88 3.74 12.43
C LEU A 55 13.84 5.22 12.05
N LEU A 56 12.84 5.99 12.50
CA LEU A 56 12.76 7.43 12.23
C LEU A 56 13.95 8.20 12.79
N LYS A 57 14.42 7.82 13.97
CA LYS A 57 15.63 8.42 14.57
C LYS A 57 16.86 8.19 13.70
N ASP A 58 17.01 6.98 13.15
CA ASP A 58 18.12 6.64 12.26
C ASP A 58 18.00 7.35 10.89
N LEU A 59 16.78 7.41 10.33
CA LEU A 59 16.52 8.06 9.04
C LEU A 59 16.64 9.59 9.08
N ALA A 60 16.39 10.22 10.24
CA ALA A 60 16.47 11.66 10.42
C ALA A 60 17.90 12.16 10.66
N PHE A 61 18.84 11.30 11.05
CA PHE A 61 20.21 11.69 11.36
C PHE A 61 20.88 12.40 10.16
N PRO A 62 21.56 13.55 10.37
CA PRO A 62 22.00 14.15 11.64
C PRO A 62 20.97 15.05 12.34
N ASP A 63 19.81 15.29 11.73
CA ASP A 63 18.75 16.11 12.32
C ASP A 63 18.02 15.36 13.44
N SER A 64 17.31 16.11 14.29
CA SER A 64 16.45 15.51 15.32
C SER A 64 15.09 15.16 14.71
N HIS A 65 14.68 13.89 14.78
CA HIS A 65 13.35 13.46 14.30
C HIS A 65 12.21 14.14 15.06
N ILE A 66 12.44 14.64 16.27
CA ILE A 66 11.44 15.37 17.06
C ILE A 66 11.20 16.78 16.50
N SER A 67 12.20 17.39 15.85
CA SER A 67 12.05 18.71 15.21
C SER A 67 11.47 18.67 13.80
N LEU A 68 11.34 17.48 13.21
CA LEU A 68 10.77 17.32 11.87
C LEU A 68 9.24 17.45 11.91
N SER A 69 8.67 17.99 10.83
CA SER A 69 7.22 18.00 10.68
C SER A 69 6.68 16.58 10.50
N TYR A 70 5.41 16.37 10.84
CA TYR A 70 4.70 15.12 10.58
C TYR A 70 4.82 14.69 9.09
N GLU A 71 4.69 15.64 8.15
CA GLU A 71 4.83 15.37 6.72
C GLU A 71 6.24 14.94 6.32
N SER A 72 7.26 15.54 6.94
CA SER A 72 8.66 15.15 6.75
C SER A 72 8.93 13.74 7.26
N LEU A 73 8.39 13.37 8.43
CA LEU A 73 8.52 12.02 8.99
C LEU A 73 7.83 10.97 8.11
N ASN A 74 6.63 11.27 7.61
CA ASN A 74 5.92 10.41 6.66
C ASN A 74 6.72 10.20 5.39
N SER A 75 7.32 11.26 4.87
CA SER A 75 8.15 11.19 3.65
C SER A 75 9.38 10.31 3.84
N LEU A 76 10.05 10.39 5.01
CA LEU A 76 11.18 9.53 5.35
C LEU A 76 10.77 8.05 5.39
N LEU A 77 9.67 7.73 6.07
CA LEU A 77 9.15 6.36 6.16
C LEU A 77 8.69 5.83 4.80
N LEU A 78 7.95 6.62 4.02
CA LEU A 78 7.52 6.23 2.67
C LEU A 78 8.73 5.91 1.79
N LYS A 79 9.75 6.76 1.80
CA LYS A 79 10.98 6.55 1.03
C LYS A 79 11.73 5.28 1.46
N TYR A 80 11.75 4.96 2.76
CA TYR A 80 12.35 3.73 3.25
C TYR A 80 11.57 2.49 2.82
N LEU A 81 10.24 2.52 2.95
CA LEU A 81 9.35 1.41 2.63
C LEU A 81 9.15 1.21 1.12
N GLN A 82 9.45 2.23 0.31
CA GLN A 82 9.44 2.18 -1.17
C GLN A 82 10.86 2.35 -1.73
N PRO A 83 11.68 1.29 -1.75
CA PRO A 83 12.97 1.34 -2.43
C PRO A 83 12.81 1.66 -3.92
N ALA A 84 13.87 2.14 -4.57
CA ALA A 84 13.84 2.64 -5.95
C ALA A 84 13.21 1.68 -6.98
N ASN A 85 13.28 0.37 -6.75
CA ASN A 85 12.73 -0.66 -7.64
C ASN A 85 11.39 -1.25 -7.17
N PHE A 86 10.74 -0.65 -6.17
CA PHE A 86 9.50 -1.17 -5.57
C PHE A 86 8.43 -1.36 -6.62
N GLU A 87 8.08 -0.32 -7.38
CA GLU A 87 7.03 -0.43 -8.41
C GLU A 87 7.37 -1.45 -9.49
N ALA A 88 8.61 -1.48 -9.97
CA ALA A 88 9.04 -2.45 -10.98
C ALA A 88 8.92 -3.89 -10.46
N THR A 89 9.28 -4.11 -9.19
CA THR A 89 9.19 -5.41 -8.52
C THR A 89 7.75 -5.86 -8.36
N GLU A 90 6.87 -4.99 -7.86
CA GLU A 90 5.45 -5.30 -7.66
C GLU A 90 4.73 -5.49 -9.00
N ARG A 91 5.08 -4.71 -10.02
CA ARG A 91 4.57 -4.89 -11.39
C ARG A 91 5.02 -6.22 -12.00
N ALA A 92 6.28 -6.60 -11.81
CA ALA A 92 6.78 -7.91 -12.26
C ALA A 92 6.04 -9.07 -11.55
N LYS A 93 5.82 -8.96 -10.23
CA LYS A 93 5.00 -9.93 -9.48
C LYS A 93 3.58 -10.01 -10.05
N PHE A 94 2.91 -8.88 -10.24
CA PHE A 94 1.59 -8.82 -10.84
C PHE A 94 1.54 -9.52 -12.20
N HIS A 95 2.48 -9.22 -13.10
CA HIS A 95 2.51 -9.85 -14.42
C HIS A 95 2.93 -11.33 -14.40
N SER A 96 3.48 -11.84 -13.31
CA SER A 96 3.77 -13.27 -13.14
C SER A 96 2.59 -14.08 -12.61
N LEU A 97 1.51 -13.42 -12.17
CA LEU A 97 0.36 -14.08 -11.57
C LEU A 97 -0.34 -15.01 -12.58
N THR A 98 -0.49 -16.25 -12.15
CA THR A 98 -1.27 -17.28 -12.83
C THR A 98 -2.18 -17.95 -11.82
N ARG A 99 -3.36 -18.35 -12.27
CA ARG A 99 -4.35 -19.02 -11.44
C ARG A 99 -3.85 -20.41 -11.09
N GLY A 100 -3.91 -20.76 -9.80
CA GLY A 100 -3.64 -22.13 -9.36
C GLY A 100 -4.67 -23.12 -9.93
N GLY A 101 -4.28 -24.38 -10.16
CA GLY A 101 -5.17 -25.40 -10.75
C GLY A 101 -6.50 -25.60 -10.00
N SER A 102 -6.47 -25.46 -8.67
CA SER A 102 -7.63 -25.61 -7.78
C SER A 102 -8.13 -24.30 -7.16
N GLN A 103 -7.52 -23.17 -7.48
CA GLN A 103 -7.94 -21.87 -6.96
C GLN A 103 -9.29 -21.50 -7.60
N PRO A 104 -10.31 -21.00 -6.90
CA PRO A 104 -11.54 -20.48 -7.51
C PRO A 104 -11.32 -19.21 -8.36
N GLU A 105 -12.15 -18.95 -9.37
CA GLU A 105 -11.94 -17.85 -10.34
C GLU A 105 -12.08 -16.50 -9.63
N ARG A 106 -13.08 -16.39 -8.75
CA ARG A 106 -13.31 -15.20 -7.93
C ARG A 106 -12.10 -14.88 -7.02
N ASP A 107 -11.44 -15.91 -6.49
CA ASP A 107 -10.31 -15.75 -5.57
C ASP A 107 -9.09 -15.26 -6.36
N PHE A 108 -8.94 -15.72 -7.60
CA PHE A 108 -7.90 -15.21 -8.51
C PHE A 108 -8.16 -13.75 -8.91
N ILE A 109 -9.41 -13.37 -9.21
CA ILE A 109 -9.76 -11.97 -9.49
C ILE A 109 -9.46 -11.07 -8.29
N LEU A 110 -9.83 -11.50 -7.08
CA LEU A 110 -9.52 -10.77 -5.84
C LEU A 110 -8.01 -10.63 -5.64
N GLN A 111 -7.24 -11.69 -5.90
CA GLN A 111 -5.78 -11.64 -5.84
C GLN A 111 -5.20 -10.63 -6.83
N LEU A 112 -5.68 -10.60 -8.08
CA LEU A 112 -5.25 -9.60 -9.07
C LEU A 112 -5.55 -8.18 -8.61
N GLN A 113 -6.75 -7.92 -8.08
CA GLN A 113 -7.12 -6.61 -7.54
C GLN A 113 -6.24 -6.21 -6.34
N MET A 114 -5.96 -7.16 -5.44
CA MET A 114 -5.13 -6.93 -4.28
C MET A 114 -3.68 -6.60 -4.68
N GLU A 115 -3.08 -7.35 -5.60
CA GLU A 115 -1.72 -7.07 -6.05
C GLU A 115 -1.63 -5.78 -6.89
N ALA A 116 -2.65 -5.50 -7.71
CA ALA A 116 -2.70 -4.25 -8.48
C ALA A 116 -2.79 -3.00 -7.59
N SER A 117 -3.34 -3.12 -6.38
CA SER A 117 -3.40 -2.00 -5.42
C SER A 117 -2.05 -1.58 -4.84
N ARG A 118 -0.99 -2.40 -5.02
CA ARG A 118 0.32 -2.16 -4.38
C ARG A 118 1.14 -1.09 -5.11
N PHE A 119 0.78 -0.74 -6.34
CA PHE A 119 1.46 0.27 -7.15
C PHE A 119 0.44 1.01 -8.02
N ASN A 120 0.86 2.13 -8.62
CA ASN A 120 -0.06 2.97 -9.38
C ASN A 120 -0.11 2.53 -10.86
N PHE A 121 -1.27 2.03 -11.29
CA PHE A 121 -1.56 1.79 -12.71
C PHE A 121 -2.17 3.01 -13.44
N GLY A 122 -2.58 4.04 -12.69
CA GLY A 122 -3.31 5.17 -13.25
C GLY A 122 -4.55 4.72 -14.03
N ASP A 123 -4.76 5.34 -15.19
CA ASP A 123 -5.93 5.09 -16.05
C ASP A 123 -5.91 3.71 -16.72
N GLN A 124 -4.80 2.97 -16.63
CA GLN A 124 -4.67 1.64 -17.23
C GLN A 124 -5.11 0.50 -16.30
N LEU A 125 -5.52 0.79 -15.06
CA LEU A 125 -5.83 -0.25 -14.07
C LEU A 125 -6.81 -1.31 -14.61
N GLN A 126 -7.90 -0.89 -15.24
CA GLN A 126 -8.91 -1.81 -15.75
C GLN A 126 -8.37 -2.68 -16.89
N THR A 127 -7.64 -2.08 -17.84
CA THR A 127 -7.01 -2.80 -18.95
C THR A 127 -6.01 -3.83 -18.43
N GLN A 128 -5.16 -3.44 -17.48
CA GLN A 128 -4.12 -4.30 -16.92
C GLN A 128 -4.71 -5.47 -16.13
N LEU A 129 -5.80 -5.24 -15.39
CA LEU A 129 -6.55 -6.31 -14.72
C LEU A 129 -7.18 -7.29 -15.72
N CYS A 130 -7.82 -6.79 -16.78
CA CYS A 130 -8.39 -7.62 -17.84
C CYS A 130 -7.32 -8.47 -18.55
N ASP A 131 -6.26 -7.83 -19.02
CA ASP A 131 -5.16 -8.50 -19.73
C ASP A 131 -4.52 -9.58 -18.87
N ARG A 132 -4.24 -9.27 -17.59
CA ARG A 132 -3.63 -10.24 -16.69
C ARG A 132 -4.59 -11.37 -16.31
N LEU A 133 -5.89 -11.10 -16.18
CA LEU A 133 -6.92 -12.13 -15.97
C LEU A 133 -6.97 -13.09 -17.14
N ILE A 134 -7.06 -12.58 -18.38
CA ILE A 134 -7.09 -13.38 -19.61
C ILE A 134 -5.83 -14.23 -19.72
N ALA A 135 -4.65 -13.62 -19.55
CA ALA A 135 -3.38 -14.32 -19.70
C ALA A 135 -3.08 -15.27 -18.53
N GLY A 136 -3.68 -15.05 -17.35
CA GLY A 136 -3.40 -15.81 -16.12
C GLY A 136 -4.38 -16.95 -15.84
N ILE A 137 -5.52 -17.00 -16.52
CA ILE A 137 -6.52 -18.05 -16.31
C ILE A 137 -6.09 -19.36 -16.99
N ASN A 138 -6.34 -20.48 -16.33
CA ASN A 138 -5.93 -21.82 -16.79
C ASN A 138 -7.11 -22.65 -17.32
N CYS A 139 -8.20 -22.00 -17.71
CA CYS A 139 -9.37 -22.61 -18.34
C CYS A 139 -9.53 -22.05 -19.78
N PRO A 140 -9.19 -22.84 -20.81
CA PRO A 140 -9.22 -22.39 -22.20
C PRO A 140 -10.59 -21.87 -22.64
N GLU A 141 -11.67 -22.52 -22.22
CA GLU A 141 -13.04 -22.15 -22.58
C GLU A 141 -13.42 -20.78 -22.01
N LEU A 142 -13.02 -20.52 -20.77
CA LEU A 142 -13.25 -19.23 -20.12
C LEU A 142 -12.34 -18.15 -20.70
N GLN A 143 -11.07 -18.48 -20.97
CA GLN A 143 -10.14 -17.57 -21.64
C GLN A 143 -10.67 -17.13 -23.00
N GLN A 144 -11.18 -18.06 -23.82
CA GLN A 144 -11.76 -17.75 -25.13
C GLN A 144 -12.99 -16.85 -25.00
N LYS A 145 -13.87 -17.10 -24.03
CA LYS A 145 -15.03 -16.23 -23.77
C LYS A 145 -14.59 -14.81 -23.37
N LEU A 146 -13.57 -14.69 -22.52
CA LEU A 146 -13.07 -13.38 -22.07
C LEU A 146 -12.42 -12.60 -23.24
N LEU A 147 -11.67 -13.27 -24.11
CA LEU A 147 -11.10 -12.65 -25.33
C LEU A 147 -12.19 -12.07 -26.22
N LEU A 148 -13.24 -12.86 -26.50
CA LEU A 148 -14.37 -12.42 -27.32
C LEU A 148 -15.14 -11.23 -26.73
N MET A 149 -15.18 -11.11 -25.40
CA MET A 149 -15.80 -9.96 -24.72
C MET A 149 -14.91 -8.71 -24.77
N HIS A 150 -13.59 -8.88 -24.72
CA HIS A 150 -12.63 -7.78 -24.70
C HIS A 150 -12.40 -7.16 -26.09
N ASP A 151 -12.55 -7.94 -27.16
CA ASP A 151 -12.42 -7.47 -28.56
C ASP A 151 -13.57 -6.54 -29.03
N SER A 152 -14.50 -6.17 -28.15
CA SER A 152 -15.71 -5.41 -28.48
C SER A 152 -15.51 -3.89 -28.60
N THR A 153 -14.28 -3.38 -28.71
CA THR A 153 -14.04 -1.94 -28.91
C THR A 153 -12.73 -1.70 -29.67
N PHE A 154 -12.84 -1.61 -30.99
CA PHE A 154 -11.96 -0.79 -31.83
C PHE A 154 -12.65 0.54 -32.10
#